data_AF-A0A8H2LHK1-F1
#
_entry.id   AF-A0A8H2LHK1-F1
#
_cell.length_a   1.000
_cell.length_b   1.000
_cell.length_c   1.000
_cell.angle_alpha   90.00
_cell.angle_beta   90.00
_cell.angle_gamma   90.00
#
_symmetry.space_group_name_H-M   'P 1'
#
loop_
_entity.id
_entity.type
_entity.pdbx_description
1 polymer ?
#
loop_
_entity_poly.entity_id
_entity_poly.type
_entity_poly.pdbx_seq_one_letter_code
_entity_poly.pdbx_strand_id
1 'polypeptide(L)'
;MDGMNYKVEFDEGSNEHEIWYNTNGDIIRMESEMNATQLPTAVASTLRSKYADYSIDSIEKIESAGNTTYKVEIEEGFFTEKTVVFDAKGNVVSEMND
;
A
#
# COMPACT_ATOMS: atom_id res chain seq x y z
N MET A 1 10.99 0.02 -14.44
CA MET A 1 10.02 0.83 -15.21
C MET A 1 10.85 1.91 -15.88
N ASP A 2 11.09 1.80 -17.18
CA ASP A 2 11.91 2.78 -17.91
C ASP A 2 11.17 3.13 -19.21
N GLY A 3 10.58 4.33 -19.20
CA GLY A 3 9.65 4.87 -20.19
C GLY A 3 9.07 6.14 -19.61
N MET A 4 9.03 7.22 -20.39
CA MET A 4 8.59 8.55 -19.92
C MET A 4 7.16 8.47 -19.37
N ASN A 5 7.02 8.35 -18.05
CA ASN A 5 5.75 8.46 -17.35
C ASN A 5 5.70 9.82 -16.65
N TYR A 6 4.50 10.37 -16.51
CA TYR A 6 4.28 11.55 -15.69
C TYR A 6 3.76 11.11 -14.33
N LYS A 7 4.30 11.68 -13.26
CA LYS A 7 3.80 11.48 -11.90
C LYS A 7 3.15 12.78 -11.42
N VAL A 8 1.97 12.67 -10.84
CA VAL A 8 1.30 13.75 -10.11
C VAL A 8 1.24 13.31 -8.66
N GLU A 9 1.77 14.14 -7.77
CA GLU A 9 1.72 13.98 -6.32
C GLU A 9 0.89 15.13 -5.75
N PHE A 10 -0.03 14.82 -4.83
CA PHE A 10 -0.82 15.82 -4.13
C PHE A 10 -1.37 15.26 -2.83
N ASP A 11 -1.64 16.17 -1.88
CA ASP A 11 -2.24 15.81 -0.61
C ASP A 11 -3.76 16.05 -0.63
N GLU A 12 -4.53 15.08 -0.19
CA GLU A 12 -5.95 15.24 0.17
C GLU A 12 -6.08 15.22 1.70
N GLY A 13 -5.95 16.40 2.31
CA GLY A 13 -5.91 16.51 3.77
C GLY A 13 -4.58 15.98 4.31
N SER A 14 -4.61 14.82 4.98
CA SER A 14 -3.41 14.15 5.49
C SER A 14 -3.02 12.90 4.71
N ASN A 15 -3.73 12.58 3.62
CA ASN A 15 -3.41 11.43 2.80
C ASN A 15 -2.64 11.91 1.57
N GLU A 16 -1.43 11.39 1.37
CA GLU A 16 -0.69 11.57 0.14
C GLU A 16 -1.30 10.73 -0.99
N HIS A 17 -1.34 11.29 -2.20
CA HIS A 17 -1.76 10.61 -3.42
C HIS A 17 -0.71 10.73 -4.50
N GLU A 18 -0.39 9.61 -5.13
CA GLU A 18 0.52 9.53 -6.27
C GLU A 18 -0.19 8.90 -7.46
N ILE A 19 -0.17 9.56 -8.61
CA ILE A 19 -0.79 9.05 -9.84
C ILE A 19 0.24 9.06 -10.96
N TRP A 20 0.43 7.90 -11.59
CA TRP A 20 1.28 7.76 -12.77
C TRP A 20 0.42 7.71 -14.02
N TYR A 21 0.80 8.54 -14.99
CA TYR A 21 0.22 8.60 -16.31
C TYR A 21 1.24 8.13 -17.36
N ASN A 22 0.76 7.41 -18.37
CA ASN A 22 1.54 7.16 -19.58
C ASN A 22 1.58 8.43 -20.47
N THR A 23 2.33 8.37 -21.57
CA THR A 23 2.45 9.49 -22.52
C THR A 23 1.16 9.87 -23.26
N ASN A 24 0.15 9.00 -23.26
CA ASN A 24 -1.17 9.28 -23.84
C ASN A 24 -2.11 9.98 -22.84
N GLY A 25 -1.71 10.10 -21.57
CA GLY A 25 -2.53 10.64 -20.49
C GLY A 25 -3.42 9.59 -19.81
N ASP A 26 -3.21 8.30 -20.05
CA ASP A 26 -3.94 7.25 -19.33
C ASP A 26 -3.28 6.97 -17.97
N ILE A 27 -4.09 6.74 -16.94
CA ILE A 27 -3.62 6.31 -15.62
C ILE A 27 -3.12 4.87 -15.69
N ILE A 28 -1.90 4.63 -15.19
CA ILE A 28 -1.28 3.30 -15.14
C ILE A 28 -1.06 2.78 -13.71
N ARG A 29 -0.98 3.68 -12.73
CA ARG A 29 -0.88 3.37 -11.31
C ARG A 29 -1.44 4.52 -10.48
N MET A 30 -2.10 4.20 -9.39
CA MET A 30 -2.43 5.14 -8.33
C MET A 30 -1.98 4.56 -6.99
N GLU A 31 -1.41 5.39 -6.15
CA GLU A 31 -1.10 5.10 -4.76
C GLU A 31 -1.75 6.17 -3.90
N SER A 32 -2.28 5.75 -2.75
CA SER A 32 -2.86 6.67 -1.78
C SER A 32 -2.67 6.14 -0.38
N GLU A 33 -2.19 6.99 0.51
CA GLU A 33 -2.20 6.69 1.94
C GLU A 33 -3.64 6.51 2.44
N MET A 34 -3.80 5.63 3.43
CA MET A 34 -5.10 5.37 4.03
C MET A 34 -4.98 5.00 5.50
N ASN A 35 -6.08 5.16 6.24
CA ASN A 35 -6.15 4.78 7.65
C ASN A 35 -6.43 3.28 7.80
N ALA A 36 -5.96 2.68 8.90
CA ALA A 36 -6.21 1.27 9.22
C ALA A 36 -7.70 0.90 9.31
N THR A 37 -8.56 1.87 9.65
CA THR A 37 -10.02 1.72 9.68
C THR A 37 -10.64 1.53 8.30
N GLN A 38 -9.93 1.91 7.24
CA GLN A 38 -10.38 1.80 5.85
C GLN A 38 -9.94 0.49 5.17
N LEU A 39 -9.10 -0.32 5.83
CA LEU A 39 -8.65 -1.61 5.29
C LEU A 39 -9.82 -2.58 5.07
N PRO A 40 -9.79 -3.41 4.02
CA PRO A 40 -10.72 -4.53 3.90
C PRO A 40 -10.64 -5.44 5.13
N THR A 41 -11.80 -5.94 5.56
CA THR A 41 -11.89 -6.82 6.74
C THR A 41 -10.94 -8.00 6.64
N ALA A 42 -10.79 -8.60 5.46
CA ALA A 42 -9.90 -9.74 5.25
C ALA A 42 -8.42 -9.40 5.48
N VAL A 43 -7.95 -8.24 4.99
CA VAL A 43 -6.58 -7.75 5.23
C VAL A 43 -6.36 -7.49 6.72
N ALA A 44 -7.29 -6.76 7.34
CA ALA A 44 -7.23 -6.46 8.76
C ALA A 44 -7.29 -7.71 9.65
N SER A 45 -7.98 -8.78 9.22
CA SER A 45 -7.98 -10.07 9.89
C SER A 45 -6.63 -10.78 9.76
N THR A 46 -6.04 -10.80 8.56
CA THR A 46 -4.71 -11.39 8.37
C THR A 46 -3.66 -10.67 9.22
N LEU A 47 -3.64 -9.33 9.22
CA LEU A 47 -2.75 -8.51 10.05
C LEU A 47 -2.82 -8.92 11.52
N ARG A 48 -4.03 -8.90 12.11
CA ARG A 48 -4.23 -9.30 13.51
C ARG A 48 -3.82 -10.73 13.83
N SER A 49 -3.91 -11.64 12.87
CA SER A 49 -3.63 -13.07 13.11
C SER A 49 -2.17 -13.45 12.91
N LYS A 50 -1.46 -12.82 11.97
CA LYS A 50 -0.09 -13.19 11.60
C LYS A 50 0.98 -12.24 12.13
N TYR A 51 0.61 -10.98 12.36
CA TYR A 51 1.51 -9.91 12.73
C TYR A 51 1.03 -9.23 14.02
N ALA A 52 0.53 -10.02 14.98
CA ALA A 52 -0.10 -9.52 16.20
C ALA A 52 0.83 -8.70 17.11
N ASP A 53 2.14 -8.99 17.04
CA ASP A 53 3.18 -8.33 17.83
C ASP A 53 3.75 -7.06 17.15
N TYR A 54 3.29 -6.74 15.94
CA TYR A 54 3.74 -5.59 15.17
C TYR A 54 2.75 -4.41 15.26
N SER A 55 3.26 -3.19 15.33
CA SER A 55 2.49 -1.96 15.04
C SER A 55 2.43 -1.68 13.53
N ILE A 56 1.47 -0.86 13.11
CA ILE A 56 1.35 -0.38 11.74
C ILE A 56 1.90 1.04 11.68
N ASP A 57 2.83 1.29 10.78
CA ASP A 57 3.43 2.61 10.57
C ASP A 57 2.73 3.35 9.44
N SER A 58 2.56 2.68 8.29
CA SER A 58 1.91 3.25 7.12
C SER A 58 1.03 2.22 6.40
N ILE A 59 0.03 2.72 5.67
CA ILE A 59 -0.80 1.89 4.78
C ILE A 59 -1.01 2.66 3.49
N GLU A 60 -0.62 2.04 2.38
CA GLU A 60 -0.89 2.53 1.03
C GLU A 60 -1.83 1.58 0.30
N LYS A 61 -2.88 2.14 -0.30
CA LYS A 61 -3.68 1.46 -1.32
C LYS A 61 -3.01 1.67 -2.67
N ILE A 62 -2.73 0.58 -3.37
CA ILE A 62 -2.12 0.59 -4.69
C ILE A 62 -3.13 0.06 -5.70
N GLU A 63 -3.42 0.83 -6.74
CA GLU A 63 -4.28 0.45 -7.86
C GLU A 63 -3.47 0.46 -9.16
N SER A 64 -3.29 -0.71 -9.77
CA SER A 64 -2.56 -0.84 -11.04
C SER A 64 -3.04 -2.03 -11.85
N ALA A 65 -3.11 -1.87 -13.18
CA ALA A 65 -3.55 -2.90 -14.12
C ALA A 65 -4.88 -3.59 -13.74
N GLY A 66 -5.83 -2.83 -13.17
CA GLY A 66 -7.13 -3.34 -12.73
C GLY A 66 -7.12 -4.14 -11.43
N ASN A 67 -6.00 -4.18 -10.70
CA ASN A 67 -5.87 -4.84 -9.41
C ASN A 67 -5.70 -3.81 -8.29
N THR A 68 -6.20 -4.15 -7.11
CA THR A 68 -5.96 -3.39 -5.88
C THR A 68 -5.16 -4.24 -4.89
N THR A 69 -4.08 -3.68 -4.38
CA THR A 69 -3.27 -4.23 -3.30
C THR A 69 -3.11 -3.22 -2.18
N TYR A 70 -2.73 -3.70 -1.00
CA TYR A 70 -2.53 -2.89 0.19
C TYR A 70 -1.11 -3.15 0.69
N LYS A 71 -0.24 -2.15 0.57
CA LYS A 71 1.10 -2.18 1.16
C LYS A 71 0.98 -1.66 2.59
N VAL A 72 1.52 -2.41 3.53
CA VAL A 72 1.49 -2.08 4.96
C VAL A 72 2.91 -2.19 5.48
N GLU A 73 3.45 -1.10 5.98
CA GLU A 73 4.69 -1.08 6.75
C GLU A 73 4.34 -1.37 8.21
N ILE A 74 5.01 -2.37 8.78
CA ILE A 74 4.80 -2.82 10.14
C ILE A 74 6.13 -2.91 10.89
N GLU A 75 6.13 -2.51 12.15
CA GLU A 75 7.33 -2.55 13.00
C GLU A 75 7.12 -3.43 14.26
N GLU A 76 8.15 -4.18 14.64
CA GLU A 76 8.24 -4.87 15.93
C GLU A 76 9.34 -4.19 16.76
N GLY A 77 8.95 -3.18 17.52
CA GLY A 77 9.89 -2.29 18.19
C GLY A 77 10.72 -1.46 17.18
N PHE A 78 11.79 -0.82 17.65
CA PHE A 78 12.49 0.23 16.88
C PHE A 78 13.40 -0.25 15.73
N PHE A 79 13.61 -1.56 15.56
CA PHE A 79 14.67 -2.08 14.67
C PHE A 79 14.21 -3.14 13.70
N THR A 80 12.96 -3.57 13.78
CA THR A 80 12.43 -4.63 12.91
C THR A 80 11.28 -4.05 12.14
N GLU A 81 11.54 -3.65 10.90
CA GLU A 81 10.55 -3.15 9.97
C GLU A 81 10.30 -4.19 8.89
N LYS A 82 9.04 -4.34 8.50
CA LYS A 82 8.62 -5.19 7.40
C LYS A 82 7.63 -4.43 6.54
N THR A 83 7.83 -4.55 5.23
CA THR A 83 6.82 -4.18 4.25
C THR A 83 6.05 -5.43 3.83
N VAL A 84 4.73 -5.45 4.06
CA VAL A 84 3.83 -6.55 3.66
C VAL A 84 2.80 -6.04 2.65
N VAL A 85 2.70 -6.72 1.50
CA VAL A 85 1.70 -6.40 0.47
C VAL A 85 0.62 -7.46 0.48
N PHE A 86 -0.63 -7.03 0.62
CA PHE A 86 -1.82 -7.88 0.61
C PHE A 86 -2.64 -7.67 -0.67
N ASP A 87 -3.29 -8.74 -1.15
CA ASP A 87 -4.42 -8.60 -2.06
C ASP A 87 -5.71 -8.21 -1.30
N ALA A 88 -6.77 -7.85 -2.03
CA ALA A 88 -8.06 -7.48 -1.44
C ALA A 88 -8.74 -8.61 -0.64
N LYS A 89 -8.30 -9.86 -0.78
CA LYS A 89 -8.78 -11.03 -0.02
C LYS A 89 -7.96 -11.29 1.24
N GLY A 90 -6.96 -10.45 1.54
CA GLY A 90 -6.10 -10.60 2.70
C GLY A 90 -5.00 -11.63 2.54
N ASN A 91 -4.73 -12.11 1.32
CA ASN A 91 -3.57 -12.97 1.06
C ASN A 91 -2.31 -12.12 0.98
N VAL A 92 -1.22 -12.61 1.57
CA VAL A 92 0.10 -11.98 1.43
C VAL A 92 0.63 -12.26 0.02
N VAL A 93 0.84 -11.20 -0.75
CA VAL A 93 1.42 -11.22 -2.10
C VAL A 93 2.94 -11.14 -2.03
N SER A 94 3.46 -10.29 -1.16
CA SER A 94 4.89 -10.19 -0.87
C SER A 94 5.14 -9.73 0.57
N GLU A 95 6.29 -10.12 1.10
CA GLU A 95 6.81 -9.68 2.40
C GLU A 95 8.30 -9.41 2.22
N MET A 96 8.77 -8.25 2.72
CA MET A 96 10.16 -7.84 2.71
C MET A 96 10.52 -7.34 4.11
N ASN A 97 11.69 -7.72 4.61
CA ASN A 97 12.26 -7.07 5.79
C ASN A 97 13.09 -5.90 5.28
N ASP A 98 12.93 -4.73 5.90
CA ASP A 98 13.72 -3.54 5.61
C ASP A 98 15.02 -3.50 6.42
#